data_AF-A0A534S401-F1
#
_entry.id   AF-A0A534S401-F1
#
_cell.length_a   1.000
_cell.length_b   1.000
_cell.length_c   1.000
_cell.angle_alpha   90.00
_cell.angle_beta   90.00
_cell.angle_gamma   90.00
#
_symmetry.space_group_name_H-M   'P 1'
#
loop_
_entity.id
_entity.type
_entity.pdbx_description
1 polymer ?
#
loop_
_entity_poly.entity_id
_entity_poly.type
_entity_poly.pdbx_seq_one_letter_code
_entity_poly.pdbx_strand_id
1 'polypeptide(L)' 'MSFKASSHSRIKRIKVICDRCKQTLEGIRGDEFIAGFYDMTKWEEYRHENEQYVCDSCMFADPKYVERYGSCF' A
#
# COMPACT_ATOMS: atom_id res chain seq x y z
N MET A 1 -39.75 7.14 -11.04
CA MET A 1 -38.67 7.07 -10.01
C MET A 1 -37.59 6.16 -10.57
N SER A 2 -36.44 6.71 -10.98
CA SER A 2 -35.36 5.94 -11.62
C SER A 2 -34.33 5.56 -10.58
N PHE A 3 -34.22 4.27 -10.29
CA PHE A 3 -33.13 3.72 -9.48
C PHE A 3 -31.84 3.82 -10.30
N LYS A 4 -31.01 4.83 -10.02
CA LYS A 4 -29.63 4.86 -10.52
C LYS A 4 -28.89 3.71 -9.87
N ALA A 5 -28.44 2.75 -10.67
CA ALA A 5 -27.56 1.67 -10.25
C ALA A 5 -26.40 2.29 -9.46
N SER A 6 -26.28 1.91 -8.19
CA SER A 6 -25.14 2.29 -7.36
C SER A 6 -23.88 1.85 -8.09
N SER A 7 -23.02 2.80 -8.45
CA SER A 7 -21.66 2.55 -8.91
C SER A 7 -20.90 1.83 -7.80
N HIS A 8 -21.05 0.50 -7.72
CA HIS A 8 -20.23 -0.33 -6.86
C HIS A 8 -18.79 -0.15 -7.34
N SER A 9 -18.02 0.67 -6.63
CA SER A 9 -16.56 0.72 -6.78
C SER A 9 -16.07 -0.72 -6.67
N ARG A 10 -15.39 -1.20 -7.71
CA ARG A 10 -15.01 -2.62 -7.82
C ARG A 10 -13.80 -2.87 -6.95
N ILE A 11 -14.02 -2.95 -5.64
CA ILE A 11 -12.98 -3.31 -4.68
C ILE A 11 -12.64 -4.79 -4.89
N LYS A 12 -11.38 -5.07 -5.26
CA LYS A 12 -10.85 -6.43 -5.38
C LYS A 12 -9.88 -6.71 -4.26
N ARG A 13 -10.02 -7.87 -3.61
CA ARG A 13 -8.96 -8.40 -2.75
C ARG A 13 -7.83 -8.91 -3.63
N ILE A 14 -6.61 -8.55 -3.27
CA ILE A 14 -5.39 -8.93 -3.98
C ILE A 14 -4.36 -9.44 -2.99
N LYS A 15 -3.41 -10.23 -3.50
CA LYS A 15 -2.25 -10.70 -2.75
C LYS A 15 -1.00 -10.20 -3.44
N VAL A 16 -0.10 -9.62 -2.67
CA VAL A 16 1.21 -9.15 -3.15
C VAL A 16 2.31 -9.72 -2.26
N ILE A 17 3.54 -9.72 -2.73
CA ILE A 17 4.71 -10.12 -1.93
C ILE A 17 5.45 -8.85 -1.54
N CYS A 18 5.75 -8.68 -0.25
CA CYS A 18 6.60 -7.60 0.20
C CYS A 18 8.02 -7.78 -0.34
N ASP A 19 8.58 -6.76 -0.99
CA ASP A 19 9.91 -6.85 -1.57
C ASP A 19 11.02 -6.91 -0.51
N ARG A 20 10.79 -6.43 0.71
CA ARG A 20 11.76 -6.47 1.81
C ARG A 20 11.76 -7.79 2.56
N CYS A 21 10.65 -8.15 3.20
CA CYS A 21 10.57 -9.35 4.06
C CYS A 21 10.08 -10.62 3.34
N LYS A 22 9.70 -10.51 2.05
CA LYS A 22 9.18 -11.61 1.20
C LYS A 22 7.89 -12.28 1.73
N GLN A 23 7.22 -11.66 2.71
CA GLN A 23 5.93 -12.13 3.19
C GLN A 23 4.82 -11.82 2.17
N THR A 24 3.83 -12.71 2.07
CA THR A 24 2.61 -12.45 1.30
C THR A 24 1.68 -11.55 2.12
N LEU A 25 1.24 -10.45 1.51
CA LEU A 25 0.32 -9.48 2.08
C LEU A 25 -1.03 -9.60 1.39
N GLU A 26 -2.10 -9.55 2.18
CA GLU A 26 -3.45 -9.39 1.64
C GLU A 26 -3.81 -7.90 1.65
N GLY A 27 -4.21 -7.39 0.50
CA GLY A 27 -4.63 -6.00 0.35
C GLY A 27 -5.92 -5.87 -0.46
N ILE A 28 -6.35 -4.63 -0.61
CA ILE A 28 -7.49 -4.27 -1.44
C ILE A 28 -7.05 -3.27 -2.50
N ARG A 29 -7.55 -3.46 -3.72
CA ARG A 29 -7.39 -2.53 -4.83
C ARG A 29 -8.77 -2.06 -5.26
N GLY A 30 -9.04 -0.79 -5.02
CA GLY A 30 -10.12 -0.05 -5.68
C GLY A 30 -9.62 0.59 -6.97
N ASP A 31 -10.52 1.28 -7.66
CA ASP A 31 -10.19 1.95 -8.92
C ASP A 31 -9.21 3.12 -8.70
N GLU A 32 -9.31 3.82 -7.57
CA GLU A 32 -8.50 5.00 -7.25
C GLU A 32 -7.53 4.79 -6.08
N PHE A 33 -7.62 3.66 -5.37
CA PHE A 33 -6.84 3.41 -4.15
C PHE A 33 -6.34 1.97 -4.03
N ILE A 34 -5.26 1.82 -3.28
CA ILE A 34 -4.75 0.55 -2.77
C ILE A 34 -4.60 0.69 -1.27
N ALA A 35 -4.90 -0.37 -0.52
CA ALA A 35 -4.68 -0.42 0.92
C ALA A 35 -4.23 -1.82 1.36
N GLY A 36 -3.59 -1.87 2.55
CA GLY A 36 -3.00 -3.07 3.15
C GLY A 36 -1.51 -3.28 2.83
N PHE A 37 -0.93 -2.41 2.02
CA PHE A 37 0.51 -2.32 1.74
C PHE A 37 0.82 -0.99 1.05
N TYR A 38 2.10 -0.64 1.00
CA TYR A 38 2.60 0.55 0.32
C TYR A 38 2.99 0.21 -1.12
N ASP A 39 2.42 0.95 -2.07
CA ASP A 39 2.86 0.93 -3.47
C ASP A 39 4.01 1.94 -3.64
N MET A 40 5.22 1.44 -3.82
CA MET A 40 6.43 2.26 -3.82
C MET A 40 6.54 3.17 -5.06
N THR A 41 5.68 2.98 -6.07
CA THR A 41 5.55 3.98 -7.16
C THR A 41 4.92 5.28 -6.69
N LYS A 42 4.12 5.24 -5.60
CA LYS A 42 3.54 6.43 -4.95
C LYS A 42 4.40 6.96 -3.80
N TRP A 43 5.34 6.15 -3.32
CA TRP A 43 6.22 6.44 -2.18
C TRP A 43 7.70 6.45 -2.60
N GLU A 44 8.00 7.04 -3.76
CA GLU A 44 9.33 6.97 -4.38
C GLU A 44 10.48 7.50 -3.51
N GLU A 45 10.20 8.51 -2.66
CA GLU A 45 11.19 9.09 -1.75
C GLU A 45 11.70 8.09 -0.68
N TYR A 46 10.93 7.04 -0.38
CA TYR A 46 11.29 5.95 0.55
C TYR A 46 11.58 4.62 -0.17
N ARG A 47 11.49 4.59 -1.51
CA ARG A 47 11.68 3.40 -2.34
C ARG A 47 13.17 3.04 -2.43
N HIS A 48 13.49 1.77 -2.17
CA HIS A 48 14.81 1.20 -2.47
C HIS A 48 14.80 0.63 -3.89
N GLU A 49 15.97 0.36 -4.47
CA GLU A 49 16.06 -0.10 -5.86
C GLU A 49 15.23 -1.39 -6.09
N ASN A 50 14.38 -1.35 -7.12
CA ASN A 50 13.50 -2.44 -7.55
C ASN A 50 12.39 -2.84 -6.55
N GLU A 51 12.01 -1.97 -5.60
CA GLU A 51 10.82 -2.20 -4.77
C GLU A 51 9.55 -1.72 -5.45
N GLN A 52 8.52 -2.55 -5.44
CA GLN A 52 7.19 -2.22 -5.91
C GLN A 52 6.18 -2.23 -4.75
N TYR A 53 6.24 -3.23 -3.87
CA TYR A 53 5.29 -3.39 -2.77
C TYR A 53 6.00 -3.62 -1.43
N VAL A 54 5.67 -2.81 -0.43
CA VAL A 54 6.26 -2.91 0.92
C VAL A 54 5.16 -3.03 1.96
N CYS A 55 5.33 -3.92 2.94
CA CYS A 55 4.38 -4.05 4.05
C CYS A 55 4.57 -2.94 5.07
N ASP A 56 3.54 -2.70 5.87
CA ASP A 56 3.57 -1.67 6.92
C ASP A 56 4.76 -1.86 7.85
N SER A 57 5.00 -3.06 8.37
CA SER A 57 6.13 -3.35 9.27
C SER A 57 7.49 -2.96 8.66
N CYS A 58 7.67 -3.21 7.37
CA CYS A 58 8.91 -2.88 6.66
C CYS A 58 9.02 -1.39 6.33
N MET A 59 7.90 -0.71 6.09
CA MET A 59 7.86 0.74 5.90
C MET A 59 8.16 1.47 7.21
N PHE A 60 7.55 1.04 8.33
CA PHE A 60 7.78 1.59 9.67
C PHE A 60 9.15 1.23 10.26
N ALA A 61 9.87 0.27 9.67
CA ALA A 61 11.26 0.01 10.00
C ALA A 61 12.24 0.85 9.15
N ASP A 62 11.76 1.56 8.12
CA ASP A 62 12.61 2.37 7.26
C ASP A 62 13.06 3.65 7.97
N PRO A 63 14.38 3.88 8.14
CA PRO A 63 14.87 5.06 8.85
C PRO A 63 14.40 6.38 8.24
N LYS A 64 14.29 6.49 6.90
CA LYS A 64 13.86 7.72 6.24
C LYS A 64 12.38 7.98 6.49
N TYR A 65 11.57 6.92 6.49
CA TYR A 65 10.15 7.04 6.80
C TYR A 65 9.93 7.43 8.26
N VAL A 66 10.66 6.79 9.18
CA VAL A 66 10.59 7.06 10.62
C VAL A 66 11.08 8.47 10.96
N GLU A 67 12.14 8.96 10.32
CA GLU A 67 12.64 10.33 10.54
C GLU A 67 11.55 11.38 10.23
N ARG A 68 10.73 11.14 9.20
CA ARG A 68 9.69 12.08 8.77
C ARG A 68 8.34 11.91 9.47
N TYR A 69 7.92 10.67 9.70
CA TYR A 69 6.57 10.34 10.20
C TYR A 69 6.57 9.64 11.56
N GLY A 70 7.72 9.15 12.02
CA GLY A 70 7.86 8.40 13.26
C GLY A 70 7.94 9.24 14.54
N SER A 71 7.91 10.57 14.44
CA SER A 71 7.98 11.50 15.59
C SER A 71 6.68 11.56 16.44
N CYS A 72 5.77 10.62 16.28
CA CYS A 72 4.48 10.53 16.99
C CYS A 72 4.28 9.22 17.78
N PHE A 73 5.36 8.60 18.26
CA PHE A 73 5.31 7.47 19.22
C PHE A 73 6.18 7.75 20.44
#